data_AF-G1JLR0-F1
#
_entry.id   AF-G1JLR0-F1
#
_cell.length_a   1.000
_cell.length_b   1.000
_cell.length_c   1.000
_cell.angle_alpha   90.00
_cell.angle_beta   90.00
_cell.angle_gamma   90.00
#
_symmetry.space_group_name_H-M   'P 1'
#
loop_
_entity.id
_entity.type
_entity.pdbx_description
1 polymer ?
#
loop_
_entity_poly.entity_id
_entity_poly.type
_entity_poly.pdbx_seq_one_letter_code
_entity_poly.pdbx_strand_id
1 'polypeptide(L)'
;LSGIIANGATGILNINAGGTVVANDASIGTVAQIDIQDNKSFSINAKNADVDILNAQAINFKGANSKLFLLNDSTTDNRVITLKNDLPAFATGGGTLLLAGTTKLVTLQGDGGAKTIGTAGSELASLNVLGSVAFNNIDTTNVLAFNILGTTNFVDVGGITNQINVINIGAAGVGPTGAAIAAAAGSYTIDANGGNVGILANGQTINFAHEDAELVLQNSAAGNGTITLNAVLDPLAPSKGKLAVDSGAAGGKVIIASVGNATYGTAVNKLKELEFRGNGTFQIDTEIFVNDLELLVPTITYNKDINSNLSFSAATALTQNGNINGNVDFNNQTAVITLGANKNITGSVTSSNGVNGTIIATGASTINGPITNIAMLKVGAGAVSITKGGNTSITEIQGNGTALLTLPANFNLTGSINKTGGQALKLNFTNGGSVSGVVGTAANSVGDITTAGTTNFASSVNAKGAATLGGTTSFADTFTNTGAVTLAKASITNFAKNVTATSFT
;
A
#
# COMPACT_ATOMS: atom_id res chain seq x y z
N LEU A 1 12.82 -28.41 -35.30
CA LEU A 1 14.19 -28.33 -35.84
C LEU A 1 15.14 -28.56 -34.68
N SER A 2 15.67 -29.79 -34.57
CA SER A 2 16.45 -30.22 -33.39
C SER A 2 17.92 -30.51 -33.71
N GLY A 3 18.32 -30.43 -34.99
CA GLY A 3 19.71 -30.57 -35.42
C GLY A 3 20.28 -29.25 -35.93
N ILE A 4 21.60 -29.22 -36.08
CA ILE A 4 22.35 -28.08 -36.61
C ILE A 4 21.88 -27.77 -38.03
N ILE A 5 21.61 -26.48 -38.30
CA ILE A 5 21.32 -25.97 -39.64
C ILE A 5 22.65 -25.60 -40.30
N ALA A 6 23.11 -26.42 -41.24
CA ALA A 6 24.26 -26.11 -42.06
C ALA A 6 23.88 -25.13 -43.19
N ASN A 7 24.78 -24.20 -43.53
CA ASN A 7 24.61 -23.23 -44.62
C ASN A 7 23.34 -22.34 -44.48
N GLY A 8 22.93 -22.01 -43.25
CA GLY A 8 21.77 -21.15 -42.99
C GLY A 8 21.85 -19.77 -43.65
N ALA A 9 23.07 -19.23 -43.84
CA ALA A 9 23.32 -17.88 -44.33
C ALA A 9 22.85 -17.61 -45.78
N THR A 10 22.39 -18.63 -46.51
CA THR A 10 21.76 -18.49 -47.84
C THR A 10 20.33 -19.05 -47.87
N GLY A 11 19.84 -19.55 -46.75
CA GLY A 11 18.56 -20.26 -46.64
C GLY A 11 17.38 -19.36 -46.31
N ILE A 12 16.22 -19.71 -46.88
CA ILE A 12 14.92 -19.12 -46.53
C ILE A 12 14.08 -20.20 -45.83
N LEU A 13 13.65 -19.94 -44.60
CA LEU A 13 12.78 -20.80 -43.83
C LEU A 13 11.35 -20.23 -43.83
N ASN A 14 10.42 -20.91 -44.50
CA ASN A 14 9.01 -20.55 -44.53
C ASN A 14 8.21 -21.31 -43.46
N ILE A 15 7.64 -20.59 -42.49
CA ILE A 15 6.82 -21.16 -41.42
C ILE A 15 5.35 -21.13 -41.84
N ASN A 16 4.84 -22.24 -42.37
CA ASN A 16 3.45 -22.39 -42.81
C ASN A 16 2.70 -23.56 -42.12
N ALA A 17 3.28 -24.17 -41.09
CA ALA A 17 2.69 -25.32 -40.41
C ALA A 17 1.39 -24.94 -39.67
N GLY A 18 0.49 -25.92 -39.44
CA GLY A 18 -0.72 -25.71 -38.65
C GLY A 18 -0.45 -25.52 -37.14
N GLY A 19 0.61 -26.15 -36.62
CA GLY A 19 1.07 -26.00 -35.24
C GLY A 19 2.33 -25.13 -35.12
N THR A 20 2.82 -24.96 -33.90
CA THR A 20 4.06 -24.24 -33.62
C THR A 20 5.27 -25.01 -34.16
N VAL A 21 6.08 -24.37 -35.00
CA VAL A 21 7.40 -24.90 -35.39
C VAL A 21 8.44 -24.44 -34.39
N VAL A 22 9.18 -25.37 -33.79
CA VAL A 22 10.18 -25.06 -32.75
C VAL A 22 11.59 -25.35 -33.26
N ALA A 23 12.50 -24.38 -33.12
CA ALA A 23 13.94 -24.55 -33.32
C ALA A 23 14.66 -24.62 -31.97
N ASN A 24 15.33 -25.74 -31.69
CA ASN A 24 16.02 -26.01 -30.42
C ASN A 24 17.54 -25.85 -30.50
N ASP A 25 18.08 -25.62 -31.70
CA ASP A 25 19.51 -25.46 -31.92
C ASP A 25 19.82 -23.99 -32.24
N ALA A 26 20.88 -23.46 -31.63
CA ALA A 26 21.26 -22.05 -31.76
C ALA A 26 21.64 -21.65 -33.19
N SER A 27 21.99 -22.61 -34.05
CA SER A 27 22.26 -22.36 -35.48
C SER A 27 21.06 -21.77 -36.23
N ILE A 28 19.85 -21.76 -35.66
CA ILE A 28 18.71 -21.01 -36.21
C ILE A 28 19.01 -19.51 -36.37
N GLY A 29 19.88 -18.95 -35.54
CA GLY A 29 20.38 -17.59 -35.67
C GLY A 29 21.15 -17.30 -36.97
N THR A 30 21.62 -18.35 -37.66
CA THR A 30 22.38 -18.24 -38.91
C THR A 30 21.51 -18.26 -40.17
N VAL A 31 20.21 -18.57 -40.05
CA VAL A 31 19.30 -18.62 -41.19
C VAL A 31 19.08 -17.21 -41.74
N ALA A 32 19.39 -16.97 -43.02
CA ALA A 32 19.34 -15.64 -43.61
C ALA A 32 17.95 -15.01 -43.57
N GLN A 33 16.90 -15.79 -43.81
CA GLN A 33 15.53 -15.30 -43.81
C GLN A 33 14.56 -16.31 -43.18
N ILE A 34 13.73 -15.83 -42.26
CA ILE A 34 12.64 -16.59 -41.65
C ILE A 34 11.34 -15.85 -41.98
N ASP A 35 10.45 -16.49 -42.73
CA ASP A 35 9.14 -15.95 -43.09
C ASP A 35 8.04 -16.65 -42.27
N ILE A 36 7.47 -15.93 -41.30
CA ILE A 36 6.35 -16.41 -40.49
C ILE A 36 5.05 -16.00 -41.17
N GLN A 37 4.31 -16.98 -41.70
CA GLN A 37 3.04 -16.71 -42.38
C GLN A 37 1.97 -16.23 -41.39
N ASP A 38 0.93 -15.56 -41.90
CA ASP A 38 -0.17 -15.09 -41.04
C ASP A 38 -0.83 -16.24 -40.28
N ASN A 39 -1.23 -15.98 -39.03
CA ASN A 39 -1.77 -16.97 -38.09
C ASN A 39 -0.80 -18.13 -37.76
N LYS A 40 0.48 -18.05 -38.13
CA LYS A 40 1.46 -19.10 -37.82
C LYS A 40 2.33 -18.72 -36.64
N SER A 41 2.84 -19.76 -35.99
CA SER A 41 3.66 -19.63 -34.78
C SER A 41 5.03 -20.26 -35.00
N PHE A 42 6.07 -19.50 -34.67
CA PHE A 42 7.45 -19.97 -34.71
C PHE A 42 8.09 -19.78 -33.34
N SER A 43 8.86 -20.77 -32.88
CA SER A 43 9.60 -20.70 -31.64
C SER A 43 11.10 -20.84 -31.87
N ILE A 44 11.86 -19.93 -31.28
CA ILE A 44 13.30 -20.03 -31.10
C ILE A 44 13.53 -20.38 -29.63
N ASN A 45 14.03 -21.58 -29.38
CA ASN A 45 14.26 -22.11 -28.05
C ASN A 45 15.76 -22.16 -27.78
N ALA A 46 16.23 -21.35 -26.83
CA ALA A 46 17.61 -21.33 -26.34
C ALA A 46 17.92 -22.54 -25.44
N LYS A 47 17.43 -23.73 -25.81
CA LYS A 47 17.40 -24.93 -24.95
C LYS A 47 18.79 -25.37 -24.52
N ASN A 48 19.73 -25.38 -25.46
CA ASN A 48 21.06 -25.96 -25.29
C ASN A 48 22.17 -24.91 -25.21
N ALA A 49 21.93 -23.71 -25.73
CA ALA A 49 22.89 -22.62 -25.82
C ALA A 49 22.14 -21.28 -25.93
N ASP A 50 22.84 -20.18 -25.64
CA ASP A 50 22.37 -18.84 -25.97
C ASP A 50 22.22 -18.68 -27.49
N VAL A 51 21.33 -17.78 -27.92
CA VAL A 51 20.99 -17.61 -29.33
C VAL A 51 21.12 -16.15 -29.74
N ASP A 52 21.96 -15.90 -30.74
CA ASP A 52 21.99 -14.61 -31.42
C ASP A 52 21.01 -14.63 -32.59
N ILE A 53 20.17 -13.61 -32.71
CA ILE A 53 19.24 -13.44 -33.83
C ILE A 53 19.42 -12.07 -34.48
N LEU A 54 18.98 -11.96 -35.73
CA LEU A 54 19.05 -10.73 -36.54
C LEU A 54 20.50 -10.29 -36.88
N ASN A 55 21.47 -11.21 -36.88
CA ASN A 55 22.83 -10.95 -37.36
C ASN A 55 22.90 -11.20 -38.88
N ALA A 56 22.67 -10.16 -39.69
CA ALA A 56 22.44 -10.31 -41.13
C ALA A 56 21.31 -11.34 -41.45
N GLN A 57 20.40 -11.54 -40.50
CA GLN A 57 19.21 -12.38 -40.58
C GLN A 57 17.97 -11.47 -40.62
N ALA A 58 17.01 -11.81 -41.47
CA ALA A 58 15.69 -11.20 -41.50
C ALA A 58 14.65 -12.15 -40.89
N ILE A 59 13.85 -11.64 -39.95
CA ILE A 59 12.64 -12.32 -39.47
C ILE A 59 11.45 -11.50 -39.95
N ASN A 60 10.69 -12.05 -40.89
CA ASN A 60 9.56 -11.38 -41.52
C ASN A 60 8.25 -11.97 -41.01
N PHE A 61 7.35 -11.10 -40.57
CA PHE A 61 5.99 -11.48 -40.20
C PHE A 61 5.04 -11.11 -41.33
N LYS A 62 4.46 -12.10 -42.01
CA LYS A 62 3.68 -11.90 -43.24
C LYS A 62 2.21 -11.52 -42.99
N GLY A 63 1.79 -11.40 -41.73
CA GLY A 63 0.48 -10.87 -41.37
C GLY A 63 0.34 -10.54 -39.88
N ALA A 64 -0.73 -9.82 -39.54
CA ALA A 64 -1.01 -9.28 -38.21
C ALA A 64 -1.18 -10.33 -37.10
N ASN A 65 -1.41 -11.60 -37.45
CA ASN A 65 -1.59 -12.69 -36.48
C ASN A 65 -0.37 -13.62 -36.39
N SER A 66 0.76 -13.23 -36.99
CA SER A 66 2.01 -13.97 -36.89
C SER A 66 2.53 -13.95 -35.45
N LYS A 67 3.13 -15.05 -34.99
CA LYS A 67 3.61 -15.19 -33.62
C LYS A 67 5.05 -15.68 -33.58
N LEU A 68 5.90 -14.95 -32.86
CA LEU A 68 7.26 -15.37 -32.53
C LEU A 68 7.34 -15.64 -31.03
N PHE A 69 7.83 -16.82 -30.68
CA PHE A 69 8.04 -17.23 -29.30
C PHE A 69 9.54 -17.41 -29.05
N LEU A 70 10.05 -16.76 -28.01
CA LEU A 70 11.44 -16.82 -27.57
C LEU A 70 11.47 -17.56 -26.23
N LEU A 71 12.08 -18.75 -26.23
CA LEU A 71 11.91 -19.72 -25.15
C LEU A 71 13.24 -20.05 -24.49
N ASN A 72 13.16 -20.36 -23.20
CA ASN A 72 14.15 -21.15 -22.50
C ASN A 72 13.48 -22.36 -21.84
N ASP A 73 13.54 -23.51 -22.52
CA ASP A 73 13.16 -24.82 -21.94
C ASP A 73 14.37 -25.59 -21.38
N SER A 74 15.50 -24.92 -21.14
CA SER A 74 16.60 -25.52 -20.38
C SER A 74 16.14 -25.82 -18.96
N THR A 75 16.49 -27.00 -18.46
CA THR A 75 16.24 -27.38 -17.07
C THR A 75 17.40 -26.99 -16.15
N THR A 76 18.55 -26.62 -16.71
CA THR A 76 19.80 -26.38 -15.98
C THR A 76 20.17 -24.91 -15.95
N ASP A 77 20.07 -24.22 -17.08
CA ASP A 77 20.74 -22.94 -17.29
C ASP A 77 19.77 -21.80 -17.58
N ASN A 78 20.10 -20.62 -17.05
CA ASN A 78 19.54 -19.38 -17.56
C ASN A 78 20.11 -19.11 -18.95
N ARG A 79 19.30 -18.52 -19.82
CA ARG A 79 19.65 -18.34 -21.24
C ARG A 79 19.41 -16.92 -21.70
N VAL A 80 20.20 -16.56 -22.69
CA VAL A 80 20.16 -15.25 -23.30
C VAL A 80 19.82 -15.38 -24.78
N ILE A 81 18.89 -14.54 -25.24
CA ILE A 81 18.62 -14.33 -26.66
C ILE A 81 19.05 -12.92 -27.00
N THR A 82 20.06 -12.78 -27.84
CA THR A 82 20.65 -11.49 -28.21
C THR A 82 20.05 -11.00 -29.53
N LEU A 83 19.45 -9.82 -29.51
CA LEU A 83 19.06 -9.05 -30.69
C LEU A 83 20.29 -8.31 -31.24
N LYS A 84 20.75 -8.73 -32.40
CA LYS A 84 21.88 -8.10 -33.10
C LYS A 84 21.45 -6.86 -33.89
N ASN A 85 20.16 -6.76 -34.19
CA ASN A 85 19.51 -5.60 -34.81
C ASN A 85 18.09 -5.44 -34.25
N ASP A 86 17.40 -4.34 -34.60
CA ASP A 86 16.01 -4.12 -34.21
C ASP A 86 15.11 -5.23 -34.76
N LEU A 87 14.12 -5.66 -33.97
CA LEU A 87 13.13 -6.63 -34.42
C LEU A 87 12.09 -5.88 -35.27
N PRO A 88 12.03 -6.14 -36.59
CA PRO A 88 11.22 -5.33 -37.50
C PRO A 88 9.72 -5.49 -37.21
N ALA A 89 8.96 -4.50 -37.66
CA ALA A 89 7.50 -4.53 -37.61
C ALA A 89 6.89 -5.74 -38.33
N PHE A 90 5.68 -6.08 -37.87
CA PHE A 90 4.82 -7.02 -38.55
C PHE A 90 4.29 -6.34 -39.81
N ALA A 91 4.30 -7.01 -40.97
CA ALA A 91 4.19 -6.35 -42.29
C ALA A 91 2.95 -5.45 -42.51
N THR A 92 1.96 -5.51 -41.62
CA THR A 92 0.72 -4.69 -41.64
C THR A 92 0.45 -3.98 -40.29
N GLY A 93 1.43 -3.93 -39.38
CA GLY A 93 1.19 -3.75 -37.94
C GLY A 93 0.56 -5.01 -37.32
N GLY A 94 0.73 -5.19 -36.02
CA GLY A 94 0.13 -6.31 -35.27
C GLY A 94 1.15 -7.28 -34.67
N GLY A 95 0.75 -8.53 -34.50
CA GLY A 95 1.64 -9.61 -34.09
C GLY A 95 1.77 -9.86 -32.59
N THR A 96 2.33 -11.02 -32.27
CA THR A 96 2.64 -11.40 -30.90
C THR A 96 4.08 -11.84 -30.76
N LEU A 97 4.79 -11.21 -29.83
CA LEU A 97 6.04 -11.72 -29.29
C LEU A 97 5.78 -12.28 -27.89
N LEU A 98 6.09 -13.55 -27.66
CA LEU A 98 6.06 -14.16 -26.33
C LEU A 98 7.46 -14.54 -25.90
N LEU A 99 7.84 -14.15 -24.69
CA LEU A 99 9.00 -14.69 -24.00
C LEU A 99 8.54 -15.65 -22.92
N ALA A 100 9.10 -16.86 -22.91
CA ALA A 100 8.76 -17.84 -21.89
C ALA A 100 10.01 -18.51 -21.31
N GLY A 101 10.26 -18.26 -20.03
CA GLY A 101 11.24 -18.97 -19.22
C GLY A 101 10.52 -19.83 -18.20
N THR A 102 10.14 -21.06 -18.57
CA THR A 102 9.25 -21.87 -17.73
C THR A 102 9.95 -22.40 -16.49
N THR A 103 11.17 -22.92 -16.66
CA THR A 103 11.98 -23.50 -15.57
C THR A 103 13.16 -22.62 -15.19
N LYS A 104 13.70 -21.88 -16.16
CA LYS A 104 14.87 -21.04 -16.04
C LYS A 104 14.65 -19.70 -16.71
N LEU A 105 15.44 -18.71 -16.30
CA LEU A 105 15.33 -17.35 -16.83
C LEU A 105 15.64 -17.34 -18.33
N VAL A 106 14.82 -16.65 -19.11
CA VAL A 106 15.18 -16.16 -20.44
C VAL A 106 15.38 -14.66 -20.38
N THR A 107 16.54 -14.18 -20.83
CA THR A 107 16.83 -12.75 -20.98
C THR A 107 16.80 -12.41 -22.46
N LEU A 108 15.98 -11.43 -22.85
CA LEU A 108 16.12 -10.80 -24.16
C LEU A 108 17.01 -9.59 -24.01
N GLN A 109 18.10 -9.57 -24.79
CA GLN A 109 19.09 -8.51 -24.70
C GLN A 109 19.39 -7.87 -26.04
N GLY A 110 19.64 -6.55 -26.04
CA GLY A 110 20.21 -5.86 -27.19
C GLY A 110 21.75 -5.96 -27.24
N ASP A 111 22.31 -6.21 -28.42
CA ASP A 111 23.77 -6.20 -28.62
C ASP A 111 24.34 -4.77 -28.65
N GLY A 112 25.25 -4.48 -27.71
CA GLY A 112 25.96 -3.20 -27.63
C GLY A 112 25.08 -1.97 -27.37
N GLY A 113 23.80 -2.12 -27.02
CA GLY A 113 22.86 -1.02 -26.78
C GLY A 113 21.40 -1.44 -26.94
N ALA A 114 20.48 -0.51 -26.72
CA ALA A 114 19.04 -0.77 -26.82
C ALA A 114 18.65 -1.19 -28.25
N LYS A 115 17.85 -2.26 -28.36
CA LYS A 115 17.21 -2.66 -29.64
C LYS A 115 15.71 -2.49 -29.55
N THR A 116 15.14 -1.93 -30.59
CA THR A 116 13.70 -1.65 -30.65
C THR A 116 12.93 -2.91 -31.03
N ILE A 117 11.79 -3.11 -30.38
CA ILE A 117 10.79 -4.11 -30.73
C ILE A 117 9.64 -3.42 -31.47
N GLY A 118 9.44 -3.79 -32.74
CA GLY A 118 8.42 -3.20 -33.61
C GLY A 118 8.93 -1.95 -34.34
N THR A 119 8.05 -1.29 -35.09
CA THR A 119 8.38 -0.07 -35.85
C THR A 119 7.24 0.94 -35.72
N ALA A 120 7.56 2.23 -35.63
CA ALA A 120 6.57 3.30 -35.57
C ALA A 120 5.63 3.27 -36.79
N GLY A 121 4.32 3.36 -36.58
CA GLY A 121 3.30 3.22 -37.61
C GLY A 121 3.01 1.78 -38.04
N SER A 122 3.68 0.80 -37.44
CA SER A 122 3.43 -0.65 -37.60
C SER A 122 3.82 -1.39 -36.32
N GLU A 123 3.22 -0.94 -35.21
CA GLU A 123 3.55 -1.36 -33.86
C GLU A 123 3.30 -2.86 -33.63
N LEU A 124 4.05 -3.46 -32.71
CA LEU A 124 3.79 -4.80 -32.20
C LEU A 124 2.50 -4.76 -31.37
N ALA A 125 1.51 -5.59 -31.71
CA ALA A 125 0.24 -5.60 -30.98
C ALA A 125 0.41 -6.08 -29.53
N SER A 126 1.27 -7.07 -29.28
CA SER A 126 1.48 -7.59 -27.93
C SER A 126 2.89 -8.13 -27.69
N LEU A 127 3.51 -7.65 -26.62
CA LEU A 127 4.67 -8.26 -25.99
C LEU A 127 4.20 -9.01 -24.75
N ASN A 128 4.42 -10.32 -24.70
CA ASN A 128 3.94 -11.18 -23.64
C ASN A 128 5.12 -11.81 -22.89
N VAL A 129 4.96 -11.97 -21.57
CA VAL A 129 5.93 -12.68 -20.73
C VAL A 129 5.25 -13.79 -19.95
N LEU A 130 5.93 -14.94 -19.86
CA LEU A 130 5.49 -16.11 -19.14
C LEU A 130 6.64 -16.73 -18.35
N GLY A 131 6.46 -16.90 -17.04
CA GLY A 131 7.49 -17.46 -16.16
C GLY A 131 8.65 -16.48 -15.92
N SER A 132 9.87 -17.00 -15.81
CA SER A 132 11.07 -16.21 -15.51
C SER A 132 11.59 -15.50 -16.76
N VAL A 133 11.33 -14.19 -16.87
CA VAL A 133 11.77 -13.36 -18.00
C VAL A 133 12.47 -12.10 -17.50
N ALA A 134 13.53 -11.68 -18.20
CA ALA A 134 14.17 -10.39 -18.01
C ALA A 134 14.42 -9.68 -19.34
N PHE A 135 14.49 -8.36 -19.29
CA PHE A 135 14.90 -7.50 -20.40
C PHE A 135 16.17 -6.77 -20.05
N ASN A 136 17.07 -6.65 -21.02
CA ASN A 136 18.30 -5.88 -20.89
C ASN A 136 18.55 -5.09 -22.19
N ASN A 137 18.57 -3.77 -22.14
CA ASN A 137 18.73 -2.93 -23.33
C ASN A 137 17.69 -3.26 -24.42
N ILE A 138 16.41 -3.17 -24.07
CA ILE A 138 15.29 -3.35 -25.01
C ILE A 138 14.44 -2.08 -24.98
N ASP A 139 14.11 -1.57 -26.17
CA ASP A 139 13.20 -0.45 -26.37
C ASP A 139 11.84 -0.97 -26.82
N THR A 140 10.82 -0.68 -26.01
CA THR A 140 9.44 -1.13 -26.20
C THR A 140 8.50 -0.01 -26.63
N THR A 141 9.02 1.14 -27.09
CA THR A 141 8.21 2.31 -27.48
C THR A 141 7.18 1.99 -28.58
N ASN A 142 7.48 1.02 -29.45
CA ASN A 142 6.59 0.60 -30.55
C ASN A 142 5.77 -0.66 -30.22
N VAL A 143 5.45 -0.86 -28.94
CA VAL A 143 4.62 -1.97 -28.43
C VAL A 143 3.29 -1.42 -27.91
N LEU A 144 2.17 -1.91 -28.44
CA LEU A 144 0.83 -1.44 -28.05
C LEU A 144 0.42 -1.93 -26.66
N ALA A 145 0.73 -3.19 -26.33
CA ALA A 145 0.38 -3.78 -25.05
C ALA A 145 1.47 -4.73 -24.54
N PHE A 146 1.73 -4.64 -23.24
CA PHE A 146 2.57 -5.58 -22.51
C PHE A 146 1.69 -6.45 -21.60
N ASN A 147 1.76 -7.78 -21.77
CA ASN A 147 0.94 -8.71 -21.01
C ASN A 147 1.83 -9.63 -20.17
N ILE A 148 1.61 -9.59 -18.85
CA ILE A 148 2.21 -10.51 -17.90
C ILE A 148 1.21 -11.65 -17.71
N LEU A 149 1.52 -12.83 -18.26
CA LEU A 149 0.54 -13.89 -18.43
C LEU A 149 0.40 -14.77 -17.18
N GLY A 150 -0.83 -15.16 -16.84
CA GLY A 150 -1.12 -16.12 -15.78
C GLY A 150 -0.51 -15.70 -14.43
N THR A 151 0.22 -16.61 -13.78
CA THR A 151 0.88 -16.40 -12.48
C THR A 151 2.30 -15.84 -12.61
N THR A 152 2.63 -15.18 -13.72
CA THR A 152 3.97 -14.68 -13.97
C THR A 152 4.29 -13.50 -13.04
N ASN A 153 5.48 -13.52 -12.46
CA ASN A 153 6.03 -12.42 -11.67
C ASN A 153 7.11 -11.74 -12.50
N PHE A 154 6.86 -10.51 -12.92
CA PHE A 154 7.80 -9.74 -13.73
C PHE A 154 8.36 -8.56 -12.94
N VAL A 155 9.68 -8.42 -12.93
CA VAL A 155 10.38 -7.29 -12.29
C VAL A 155 10.97 -6.39 -13.37
N ASP A 156 10.50 -5.15 -13.44
CA ASP A 156 11.00 -4.16 -14.38
C ASP A 156 12.29 -3.51 -13.88
N VAL A 157 13.40 -4.22 -14.09
CA VAL A 157 14.76 -3.70 -13.83
C VAL A 157 15.25 -2.81 -14.99
N GLY A 158 14.65 -2.97 -16.19
CA GLY A 158 15.08 -2.31 -17.43
C GLY A 158 14.41 -0.97 -17.72
N GLY A 159 13.42 -0.58 -16.91
CA GLY A 159 12.69 0.68 -17.08
C GLY A 159 11.76 0.69 -18.31
N ILE A 160 11.18 -0.45 -18.67
CA ILE A 160 10.21 -0.52 -19.78
C ILE A 160 8.86 0.09 -19.39
N THR A 161 8.57 0.26 -18.09
CA THR A 161 7.34 0.87 -17.59
C THR A 161 7.03 2.13 -18.37
N ASN A 162 7.94 3.10 -18.46
CA ASN A 162 7.64 4.39 -19.07
C ASN A 162 7.60 4.40 -20.61
N GLN A 163 7.78 3.26 -21.26
CA GLN A 163 7.80 3.13 -22.71
C GLN A 163 6.51 2.51 -23.28
N ILE A 164 5.69 1.87 -22.44
CA ILE A 164 4.52 1.08 -22.89
C ILE A 164 3.22 1.72 -22.41
N ASN A 165 2.27 1.94 -23.32
CA ASN A 165 1.01 2.60 -22.99
C ASN A 165 0.01 1.70 -22.26
N VAL A 166 0.03 0.39 -22.50
CA VAL A 166 -0.93 -0.53 -21.87
C VAL A 166 -0.18 -1.71 -21.25
N ILE A 167 -0.30 -1.85 -19.94
CA ILE A 167 0.28 -2.96 -19.17
C ILE A 167 -0.87 -3.77 -18.57
N ASN A 168 -0.91 -5.08 -18.84
CA ASN A 168 -1.93 -5.98 -18.31
C ASN A 168 -1.27 -7.00 -17.38
N ILE A 169 -1.65 -7.00 -16.11
CA ILE A 169 -1.10 -7.87 -15.08
C ILE A 169 -2.02 -9.09 -14.91
N GLY A 170 -1.44 -10.29 -14.94
CA GLY A 170 -2.16 -11.54 -14.75
C GLY A 170 -3.09 -11.89 -15.91
N ALA A 171 -2.73 -11.48 -17.13
CA ALA A 171 -3.58 -11.61 -18.31
C ALA A 171 -3.71 -13.06 -18.79
N ALA A 172 -4.84 -13.34 -19.44
CA ALA A 172 -5.01 -14.57 -20.21
C ALA A 172 -4.18 -14.49 -21.50
N GLY A 173 -3.83 -15.64 -22.07
CA GLY A 173 -3.02 -15.68 -23.29
C GLY A 173 -2.91 -17.08 -23.88
N VAL A 174 -1.91 -17.26 -24.75
CA VAL A 174 -1.60 -18.55 -25.37
C VAL A 174 -0.12 -18.81 -25.20
N GLY A 175 0.21 -19.99 -24.65
CA GLY A 175 1.58 -20.44 -24.44
C GLY A 175 2.24 -20.93 -25.73
N PRO A 176 3.54 -21.29 -25.67
CA PRO A 176 4.32 -21.64 -26.86
C PRO A 176 3.82 -22.90 -27.58
N THR A 177 3.15 -23.81 -26.86
CA THR A 177 2.56 -25.04 -27.41
C THR A 177 1.17 -24.84 -28.00
N GLY A 178 0.64 -23.60 -27.99
CA GLY A 178 -0.74 -23.29 -28.36
C GLY A 178 -1.76 -23.52 -27.23
N ALA A 179 -1.31 -23.95 -26.05
CA ALA A 179 -2.18 -24.11 -24.88
C ALA A 179 -2.69 -22.75 -24.37
N ALA A 180 -3.97 -22.70 -23.99
CA ALA A 180 -4.54 -21.51 -23.37
C ALA A 180 -3.95 -21.29 -21.97
N ILE A 181 -3.68 -20.03 -21.64
CA ILE A 181 -3.28 -19.56 -20.31
C ILE A 181 -4.44 -18.74 -19.77
N ALA A 182 -4.98 -19.16 -18.62
CA ALA A 182 -6.03 -18.41 -17.94
C ALA A 182 -5.45 -17.15 -17.27
N ALA A 183 -6.28 -16.12 -17.12
CA ALA A 183 -5.95 -14.99 -16.26
C ALA A 183 -5.79 -15.47 -14.81
N ALA A 184 -4.79 -14.98 -14.09
CA ALA A 184 -4.46 -15.44 -12.74
C ALA A 184 -3.69 -14.37 -11.94
N ALA A 185 -3.25 -14.73 -10.73
CA ALA A 185 -2.55 -13.87 -9.78
C ALA A 185 -1.08 -13.59 -10.17
N GLY A 186 -0.85 -13.02 -11.35
CA GLY A 186 0.47 -12.53 -11.77
C GLY A 186 0.84 -11.20 -11.08
N SER A 187 2.12 -10.82 -11.14
CA SER A 187 2.60 -9.57 -10.56
C SER A 187 3.50 -8.76 -11.49
N TYR A 188 3.45 -7.44 -11.32
CA TYR A 188 4.35 -6.48 -11.97
C TYR A 188 5.06 -5.66 -10.91
N THR A 189 6.38 -5.78 -10.84
CA THR A 189 7.21 -5.00 -9.90
C THR A 189 7.89 -3.86 -10.62
N ILE A 190 7.66 -2.65 -10.12
CA ILE A 190 8.35 -1.43 -10.54
C ILE A 190 9.25 -1.02 -9.37
N ASP A 191 10.55 -0.99 -9.59
CA ASP A 191 11.52 -0.68 -8.55
C ASP A 191 12.13 0.72 -8.74
N ALA A 192 11.98 1.56 -7.72
CA ALA A 192 12.58 2.88 -7.68
C ALA A 192 14.09 2.85 -7.46
N ASN A 193 14.62 1.79 -6.84
CA ASN A 193 16.05 1.57 -6.57
C ASN A 193 16.78 2.84 -6.07
N GLY A 194 16.19 3.54 -5.09
CA GLY A 194 16.72 4.77 -4.49
C GLY A 194 16.56 6.05 -5.32
N GLY A 195 15.84 5.98 -6.44
CA GLY A 195 15.54 7.09 -7.34
C GLY A 195 14.07 7.54 -7.28
N ASN A 196 13.70 8.34 -8.29
CA ASN A 196 12.33 8.80 -8.49
C ASN A 196 11.76 8.20 -9.78
N VAL A 197 10.67 7.44 -9.66
CA VAL A 197 10.00 6.79 -10.80
C VAL A 197 8.59 7.35 -10.94
N GLY A 198 8.25 7.86 -12.13
CA GLY A 198 6.88 8.16 -12.50
C GLY A 198 6.19 6.93 -13.08
N ILE A 199 4.90 6.75 -12.79
CA ILE A 199 4.04 5.75 -13.43
C ILE A 199 2.77 6.42 -13.97
N LEU A 200 2.13 5.79 -14.95
CA LEU A 200 0.92 6.27 -15.65
C LEU A 200 1.11 7.64 -16.31
N ALA A 201 2.33 7.96 -16.75
CA ALA A 201 2.58 9.17 -17.53
C ALA A 201 2.08 9.02 -18.98
N ASN A 202 1.83 10.14 -19.66
CA ASN A 202 1.55 10.19 -21.10
C ASN A 202 0.39 9.29 -21.59
N GLY A 203 -0.64 9.08 -20.75
CA GLY A 203 -1.80 8.26 -21.10
C GLY A 203 -1.60 6.76 -20.90
N GLN A 204 -0.51 6.35 -20.24
CA GLN A 204 -0.30 4.97 -19.84
C GLN A 204 -1.42 4.46 -18.92
N THR A 205 -1.76 3.18 -19.08
CA THR A 205 -2.71 2.44 -18.25
C THR A 205 -2.07 1.15 -17.73
N ILE A 206 -2.39 0.80 -16.48
CA ILE A 206 -2.08 -0.49 -15.87
C ILE A 206 -3.42 -1.15 -15.53
N ASN A 207 -3.68 -2.32 -16.10
CA ASN A 207 -4.91 -3.07 -15.92
C ASN A 207 -4.65 -4.35 -15.13
N PHE A 208 -5.48 -4.58 -14.11
CA PHE A 208 -5.56 -5.86 -13.42
C PHE A 208 -6.47 -6.79 -14.21
N ALA A 209 -5.94 -7.82 -14.85
CA ALA A 209 -6.75 -8.78 -15.60
C ALA A 209 -7.45 -9.80 -14.68
N HIS A 210 -6.94 -9.99 -13.46
CA HIS A 210 -7.45 -10.88 -12.42
C HIS A 210 -7.62 -10.12 -11.10
N GLU A 211 -8.51 -10.58 -10.21
CA GLU A 211 -8.74 -9.92 -8.91
C GLU A 211 -7.51 -9.95 -7.99
N ASP A 212 -6.72 -11.01 -8.08
CA ASP A 212 -5.44 -11.19 -7.36
C ASP A 212 -4.21 -10.78 -8.16
N ALA A 213 -4.37 -10.11 -9.31
CA ALA A 213 -3.21 -9.54 -10.00
C ALA A 213 -2.61 -8.41 -9.15
N GLU A 214 -1.29 -8.35 -9.05
CA GLU A 214 -0.59 -7.48 -8.10
C GLU A 214 0.34 -6.48 -8.81
N LEU A 215 0.20 -5.20 -8.46
CA LEU A 215 1.20 -4.17 -8.76
C LEU A 215 2.08 -4.00 -7.53
N VAL A 216 3.37 -4.23 -7.67
CA VAL A 216 4.36 -4.05 -6.60
C VAL A 216 5.16 -2.79 -6.89
N LEU A 217 5.10 -1.85 -5.96
CA LEU A 217 5.86 -0.60 -5.97
C LEU A 217 7.01 -0.74 -4.97
N GLN A 218 8.20 -1.00 -5.49
CA GLN A 218 9.36 -1.37 -4.68
C GLN A 218 10.40 -0.24 -4.60
N ASN A 219 11.15 -0.21 -3.50
CA ASN A 219 12.46 0.40 -3.44
C ASN A 219 13.46 -0.61 -2.89
N SER A 220 14.28 -1.19 -3.76
CA SER A 220 15.27 -2.20 -3.34
C SER A 220 16.55 -1.60 -2.73
N ALA A 221 16.75 -0.28 -2.82
CA ALA A 221 17.92 0.40 -2.30
C ALA A 221 17.78 0.79 -0.82
N ALA A 222 18.91 1.01 -0.15
CA ALA A 222 18.94 1.54 1.23
C ALA A 222 18.56 3.02 1.31
N GLY A 223 18.65 3.76 0.20
CA GLY A 223 18.24 5.15 0.09
C GLY A 223 16.72 5.33 0.02
N ASN A 224 16.25 6.56 -0.11
CA ASN A 224 14.83 6.85 -0.29
C ASN A 224 14.44 6.65 -1.76
N GLY A 225 13.37 5.91 -2.03
CA GLY A 225 12.76 5.81 -3.34
C GLY A 225 11.41 6.51 -3.36
N THR A 226 11.13 7.28 -4.41
CA THR A 226 9.82 7.91 -4.62
C THR A 226 9.17 7.34 -5.87
N ILE A 227 7.91 6.93 -5.75
CA ILE A 227 7.08 6.50 -6.87
C ILE A 227 5.91 7.46 -6.99
N THR A 228 5.85 8.16 -8.11
CA THR A 228 4.87 9.21 -8.39
C THR A 228 3.83 8.73 -9.38
N LEU A 229 2.58 8.72 -8.94
CA LEU A 229 1.42 8.43 -9.75
C LEU A 229 1.00 9.67 -10.56
N ASN A 230 1.02 9.60 -11.90
CA ASN A 230 0.68 10.74 -12.77
C ASN A 230 -0.79 10.78 -13.20
N ALA A 231 -1.51 9.67 -13.10
CA ALA A 231 -2.93 9.56 -13.42
C ALA A 231 -3.61 8.56 -12.48
N VAL A 232 -4.94 8.55 -12.43
CA VAL A 232 -5.69 7.61 -11.58
C VAL A 232 -5.42 6.17 -12.02
N LEU A 233 -5.07 5.30 -11.06
CA LEU A 233 -5.04 3.85 -11.26
C LEU A 233 -6.42 3.28 -10.90
N ASP A 234 -7.30 3.13 -11.88
CA ASP A 234 -8.63 2.54 -11.69
C ASP A 234 -8.59 1.02 -11.96
N PRO A 235 -8.95 0.15 -10.99
CA PRO A 235 -9.02 -1.28 -11.22
C PRO A 235 -10.21 -1.71 -12.10
N LEU A 236 -11.06 -0.78 -12.53
CA LEU A 236 -12.23 -0.93 -13.41
C LEU A 236 -13.40 -1.74 -12.82
N ALA A 237 -13.20 -2.35 -11.65
CA ALA A 237 -14.21 -3.02 -10.86
C ALA A 237 -13.82 -2.99 -9.37
N PRO A 238 -14.79 -3.01 -8.45
CA PRO A 238 -14.50 -3.07 -7.02
C PRO A 238 -13.82 -4.39 -6.63
N SER A 239 -12.92 -4.32 -5.65
CA SER A 239 -12.18 -5.46 -5.10
C SER A 239 -11.36 -6.22 -6.16
N LYS A 240 -10.85 -5.49 -7.16
CA LYS A 240 -10.00 -6.03 -8.21
C LYS A 240 -8.61 -5.42 -8.11
N GLY A 241 -7.58 -6.25 -8.27
CA GLY A 241 -6.20 -5.81 -8.22
C GLY A 241 -5.70 -5.57 -6.80
N LYS A 242 -4.44 -5.94 -6.57
CA LYS A 242 -3.72 -5.71 -5.32
C LYS A 242 -2.61 -4.70 -5.54
N LEU A 243 -2.35 -3.90 -4.52
CA LEU A 243 -1.20 -3.01 -4.46
C LEU A 243 -0.29 -3.43 -3.32
N ALA A 244 0.97 -3.72 -3.62
CA ALA A 244 2.00 -3.93 -2.62
C ALA A 244 3.00 -2.78 -2.67
N VAL A 245 3.35 -2.22 -1.50
CA VAL A 245 4.43 -1.24 -1.35
C VAL A 245 5.56 -1.90 -0.60
N ASP A 246 6.70 -2.08 -1.25
CA ASP A 246 7.79 -2.92 -0.75
C ASP A 246 9.09 -2.11 -0.57
N SER A 247 9.60 -2.10 0.65
CA SER A 247 10.87 -1.44 1.00
C SER A 247 12.11 -2.31 0.76
N GLY A 248 11.90 -3.54 0.25
CA GLY A 248 12.96 -4.49 -0.04
C GLY A 248 13.74 -4.93 1.21
N ALA A 249 14.78 -5.73 0.98
CA ALA A 249 15.65 -6.21 2.05
C ALA A 249 16.60 -5.12 2.58
N ALA A 250 16.93 -4.13 1.76
CA ALA A 250 17.84 -3.04 2.14
C ALA A 250 17.22 -2.06 3.14
N GLY A 251 15.89 -2.03 3.28
CA GLY A 251 15.19 -1.27 4.30
C GLY A 251 15.17 0.24 4.07
N GLY A 252 15.28 0.68 2.81
CA GLY A 252 15.14 2.09 2.44
C GLY A 252 13.71 2.61 2.68
N LYS A 253 13.54 3.92 2.57
CA LYS A 253 12.20 4.54 2.65
C LYS A 253 11.49 4.42 1.31
N VAL A 254 10.21 4.04 1.31
CA VAL A 254 9.34 4.12 0.12
C VAL A 254 8.37 5.29 0.28
N ILE A 255 8.36 6.19 -0.70
CA ILE A 255 7.46 7.33 -0.76
C ILE A 255 6.51 7.10 -1.93
N ILE A 256 5.21 6.98 -1.66
CA ILE A 256 4.18 6.93 -2.70
C ILE A 256 3.53 8.31 -2.79
N ALA A 257 3.70 8.97 -3.93
CA ALA A 257 3.19 10.31 -4.19
C ALA A 257 2.27 10.32 -5.41
N SER A 258 1.56 11.42 -5.61
CA SER A 258 0.77 11.65 -6.82
C SER A 258 0.85 13.08 -7.31
N VAL A 259 0.67 13.26 -8.62
CA VAL A 259 0.49 14.58 -9.24
C VAL A 259 -0.99 14.94 -9.19
N GLY A 260 -1.29 16.16 -8.75
CA GLY A 260 -2.66 16.65 -8.66
C GLY A 260 -3.51 15.80 -7.72
N ASN A 261 -4.61 15.25 -8.25
CA ASN A 261 -5.57 14.42 -7.54
C ASN A 261 -5.56 12.95 -8.02
N ALA A 262 -4.46 12.47 -8.61
CA ALA A 262 -4.34 11.07 -8.98
C ALA A 262 -4.36 10.17 -7.73
N THR A 263 -5.03 9.03 -7.84
CA THR A 263 -5.30 8.10 -6.73
C THR A 263 -5.08 6.65 -7.13
N TYR A 264 -4.75 5.81 -6.14
CA TYR A 264 -4.75 4.35 -6.29
C TYR A 264 -6.14 3.81 -5.97
N GLY A 265 -6.81 3.22 -6.95
CA GLY A 265 -8.24 2.92 -6.86
C GLY A 265 -9.10 4.19 -6.90
N THR A 266 -10.41 4.00 -6.84
CA THR A 266 -11.40 5.08 -6.73
C THR A 266 -12.41 4.77 -5.63
N ALA A 267 -13.23 5.75 -5.25
CA ALA A 267 -14.30 5.54 -4.27
C ALA A 267 -15.31 4.46 -4.70
N VAL A 268 -15.47 4.24 -6.01
CA VAL A 268 -16.36 3.22 -6.59
C VAL A 268 -15.61 1.90 -6.80
N ASN A 269 -14.44 1.97 -7.43
CA ASN A 269 -13.61 0.82 -7.78
C ASN A 269 -12.41 0.78 -6.84
N LYS A 270 -12.65 0.32 -5.62
CA LYS A 270 -11.58 0.13 -4.63
C LYS A 270 -10.69 -1.06 -5.02
N LEU A 271 -9.40 -0.95 -4.72
CA LEU A 271 -8.47 -2.08 -4.81
C LEU A 271 -8.90 -3.20 -3.84
N LYS A 272 -8.59 -4.45 -4.19
CA LYS A 272 -8.86 -5.62 -3.35
C LYS A 272 -8.10 -5.55 -2.03
N GLU A 273 -6.83 -5.17 -2.11
CA GLU A 273 -5.89 -5.25 -1.01
C GLU A 273 -4.76 -4.21 -1.18
N LEU A 274 -4.30 -3.68 -0.06
CA LEU A 274 -3.07 -2.89 0.06
C LEU A 274 -2.18 -3.54 1.10
N GLU A 275 -0.95 -3.89 0.72
CA GLU A 275 0.04 -4.50 1.61
C GLU A 275 1.32 -3.66 1.68
N PHE A 276 1.94 -3.63 2.85
CA PHE A 276 3.26 -3.06 3.08
C PHE A 276 4.26 -4.15 3.44
N ARG A 277 5.36 -4.25 2.69
CA ARG A 277 6.37 -5.31 2.79
C ARG A 277 7.79 -4.77 3.03
N GLY A 278 8.64 -5.61 3.62
CA GLY A 278 10.05 -5.31 3.86
C GLY A 278 10.32 -4.63 5.21
N ASN A 279 11.55 -4.16 5.39
CA ASN A 279 12.09 -3.73 6.69
C ASN A 279 12.23 -2.20 6.84
N GLY A 280 11.86 -1.44 5.81
CA GLY A 280 12.04 0.00 5.77
C GLY A 280 10.90 0.80 6.36
N THR A 281 10.80 2.05 5.94
CA THR A 281 9.74 2.99 6.36
C THR A 281 8.92 3.44 5.17
N PHE A 282 7.66 3.79 5.42
CA PHE A 282 6.71 4.11 4.35
C PHE A 282 6.16 5.52 4.56
N GLN A 283 6.01 6.26 3.46
CA GLN A 283 5.32 7.55 3.43
C GLN A 283 4.28 7.55 2.31
N ILE A 284 3.03 7.85 2.66
CA ILE A 284 1.90 7.87 1.74
C ILE A 284 1.40 9.30 1.58
N ASP A 285 1.71 9.91 0.43
CA ASP A 285 1.38 11.28 0.06
C ASP A 285 0.24 11.36 -0.96
N THR A 286 -0.44 10.23 -1.19
CA THR A 286 -1.54 10.07 -2.16
C THR A 286 -2.74 9.40 -1.50
N GLU A 287 -3.93 9.58 -2.07
CA GLU A 287 -5.10 8.80 -1.68
C GLU A 287 -5.00 7.38 -2.25
N ILE A 288 -5.37 6.41 -1.40
CA ILE A 288 -5.47 4.99 -1.76
C ILE A 288 -6.84 4.50 -1.28
N PHE A 289 -7.59 3.88 -2.19
CA PHE A 289 -8.93 3.38 -1.93
C PHE A 289 -8.91 1.86 -1.79
N VAL A 290 -9.00 1.40 -0.55
CA VAL A 290 -9.21 -0.01 -0.14
C VAL A 290 -10.35 -0.08 0.89
N ASN A 291 -10.89 -1.27 1.15
CA ASN A 291 -11.90 -1.42 2.20
C ASN A 291 -11.28 -1.45 3.59
N ASP A 292 -10.23 -2.25 3.73
CA ASP A 292 -9.52 -2.47 4.98
C ASP A 292 -8.03 -2.25 4.73
N LEU A 293 -7.37 -1.66 5.72
CA LEU A 293 -5.95 -1.39 5.76
C LEU A 293 -5.39 -2.06 7.02
N GLU A 294 -4.62 -3.12 6.82
CA GLU A 294 -3.89 -3.78 7.90
C GLU A 294 -2.43 -3.31 7.90
N LEU A 295 -1.96 -2.82 9.04
CA LEU A 295 -0.57 -2.41 9.22
C LEU A 295 0.23 -3.46 9.97
N LEU A 296 1.21 -4.04 9.28
CA LEU A 296 2.16 -5.03 9.82
C LEU A 296 3.63 -4.55 9.83
N VAL A 297 3.87 -3.26 9.56
CA VAL A 297 5.21 -2.68 9.43
C VAL A 297 5.61 -1.84 10.65
N PRO A 298 6.89 -1.70 10.99
CA PRO A 298 7.30 -0.99 12.20
C PRO A 298 6.92 0.48 12.22
N THR A 299 7.00 1.18 11.08
CA THR A 299 6.76 2.63 11.01
C THR A 299 6.20 3.04 9.66
N ILE A 300 5.16 3.87 9.68
CA ILE A 300 4.54 4.44 8.50
C ILE A 300 4.04 5.86 8.79
N THR A 301 4.21 6.75 7.82
CA THR A 301 3.62 8.09 7.80
C THR A 301 2.54 8.13 6.71
N TYR A 302 1.34 8.54 7.07
CA TYR A 302 0.24 8.68 6.13
C TYR A 302 -0.19 10.16 6.12
N ASN A 303 0.09 10.84 5.01
CA ASN A 303 -0.13 12.27 4.85
C ASN A 303 -1.50 12.64 4.28
N LYS A 304 -2.28 11.62 3.89
CA LYS A 304 -3.65 11.74 3.40
C LYS A 304 -4.66 11.10 4.35
N ASP A 305 -5.93 11.22 4.02
CA ASP A 305 -7.00 10.57 4.77
C ASP A 305 -6.94 9.05 4.57
N ILE A 306 -7.13 8.29 5.65
CA ILE A 306 -7.36 6.84 5.60
C ILE A 306 -8.87 6.63 5.47
N ASN A 307 -9.31 6.24 4.28
CA ASN A 307 -10.73 6.01 3.93
C ASN A 307 -11.14 4.52 4.02
N SER A 308 -10.54 3.81 4.97
CA SER A 308 -10.63 2.36 5.16
C SER A 308 -10.75 2.04 6.65
N ASN A 309 -11.24 0.86 7.00
CA ASN A 309 -11.02 0.37 8.36
C ASN A 309 -9.53 0.12 8.55
N LEU A 310 -8.98 0.51 9.69
CA LEU A 310 -7.58 0.39 10.03
C LEU A 310 -7.41 -0.67 11.12
N SER A 311 -6.61 -1.69 10.84
CA SER A 311 -6.20 -2.69 11.83
C SER A 311 -4.69 -2.78 11.96
N PHE A 312 -4.23 -3.38 13.06
CA PHE A 312 -2.81 -3.58 13.32
C PHE A 312 -2.52 -5.06 13.57
N SER A 313 -1.54 -5.60 12.85
CA SER A 313 -0.99 -6.95 13.10
C SER A 313 0.44 -6.91 13.64
N ALA A 314 1.02 -5.72 13.79
CA ALA A 314 2.29 -5.49 14.46
C ALA A 314 2.22 -4.27 15.39
N ALA A 315 3.26 -4.06 16.20
CA ALA A 315 3.45 -2.87 17.02
C ALA A 315 3.88 -1.65 16.16
N THR A 316 3.02 -1.27 15.21
CA THR A 316 3.30 -0.20 14.24
C THR A 316 3.25 1.18 14.88
N ALA A 317 4.22 2.04 14.55
CA ALA A 317 4.16 3.47 14.78
C ALA A 317 3.57 4.19 13.55
N LEU A 318 2.30 4.55 13.61
CA LEU A 318 1.60 5.33 12.57
C LEU A 318 1.64 6.83 12.91
N THR A 319 2.22 7.63 12.02
CA THR A 319 2.01 9.09 12.02
C THR A 319 0.93 9.45 11.01
N GLN A 320 -0.18 9.98 11.49
CA GLN A 320 -1.37 10.25 10.70
C GLN A 320 -1.59 11.78 10.56
N ASN A 321 -1.36 12.31 9.36
CA ASN A 321 -1.54 13.74 9.05
C ASN A 321 -2.81 14.05 8.24
N GLY A 322 -3.59 13.03 7.85
CA GLY A 322 -4.99 13.17 7.41
C GLY A 322 -5.98 12.71 8.50
N ASN A 323 -7.26 12.61 8.18
CA ASN A 323 -8.26 11.96 9.05
C ASN A 323 -8.20 10.44 8.95
N ILE A 324 -8.75 9.75 9.95
CA ILE A 324 -9.09 8.33 9.86
C ILE A 324 -10.61 8.25 9.79
N ASN A 325 -11.12 7.87 8.61
CA ASN A 325 -12.55 7.91 8.31
C ASN A 325 -13.26 6.55 8.54
N GLY A 326 -12.50 5.47 8.73
CA GLY A 326 -13.02 4.15 9.10
C GLY A 326 -12.84 3.82 10.60
N ASN A 327 -13.19 2.59 10.97
CA ASN A 327 -12.95 2.09 12.33
C ASN A 327 -11.47 1.78 12.54
N VAL A 328 -11.00 1.92 13.77
CA VAL A 328 -9.65 1.58 14.21
C VAL A 328 -9.70 0.39 15.15
N ASP A 329 -8.92 -0.66 14.85
CA ASP A 329 -8.72 -1.82 15.71
C ASP A 329 -7.23 -2.09 15.97
N PHE A 330 -6.78 -1.83 17.19
CA PHE A 330 -5.42 -2.15 17.63
C PHE A 330 -5.15 -3.65 17.75
N ASN A 331 -6.19 -4.50 17.79
CA ASN A 331 -6.09 -5.96 17.79
C ASN A 331 -5.07 -6.51 18.81
N ASN A 332 -5.10 -5.96 20.02
CA ASN A 332 -4.18 -6.30 21.11
C ASN A 332 -2.70 -5.99 20.83
N GLN A 333 -2.39 -5.19 19.81
CA GLN A 333 -1.04 -4.76 19.50
C GLN A 333 -0.70 -3.46 20.21
N THR A 334 0.56 -3.33 20.64
CA THR A 334 1.10 -2.10 21.25
C THR A 334 1.37 -0.99 20.21
N ALA A 335 0.57 -0.95 19.15
CA ALA A 335 0.71 0.05 18.09
C ALA A 335 0.36 1.45 18.60
N VAL A 336 0.91 2.46 17.94
CA VAL A 336 0.78 3.86 18.31
C VAL A 336 0.28 4.66 17.11
N ILE A 337 -0.79 5.41 17.30
CA ILE A 337 -1.27 6.40 16.34
C ILE A 337 -0.91 7.79 16.88
N THR A 338 -0.02 8.49 16.18
CA THR A 338 0.23 9.91 16.40
C THR A 338 -0.62 10.71 15.43
N LEU A 339 -1.68 11.32 15.94
CA LEU A 339 -2.66 12.08 15.18
C LEU A 339 -2.24 13.56 15.11
N GLY A 340 -2.08 14.07 13.89
CA GLY A 340 -1.72 15.46 13.64
C GLY A 340 -2.76 16.45 14.16
N ALA A 341 -2.37 17.72 14.29
CA ALA A 341 -3.28 18.78 14.70
C ALA A 341 -4.44 18.95 13.70
N ASN A 342 -5.64 19.17 14.21
CA ASN A 342 -6.91 19.30 13.48
C ASN A 342 -7.29 18.05 12.69
N LYS A 343 -6.78 16.87 13.09
CA LYS A 343 -7.14 15.58 12.49
C LYS A 343 -8.03 14.78 13.42
N ASN A 344 -8.93 14.01 12.82
CA ASN A 344 -10.01 13.34 13.54
C ASN A 344 -10.05 11.85 13.24
N ILE A 345 -10.67 11.09 14.15
CA ILE A 345 -11.08 9.70 13.93
C ILE A 345 -12.60 9.67 13.96
N THR A 346 -13.23 9.29 12.85
CA THR A 346 -14.70 9.30 12.77
C THR A 346 -15.33 7.98 13.22
N GLY A 347 -14.67 6.86 12.96
CA GLY A 347 -15.11 5.51 13.32
C GLY A 347 -14.84 5.14 14.78
N SER A 348 -15.23 3.92 15.17
CA SER A 348 -14.93 3.40 16.52
C SER A 348 -13.44 3.16 16.71
N VAL A 349 -12.98 3.23 17.95
CA VAL A 349 -11.59 2.91 18.32
C VAL A 349 -11.62 1.76 19.31
N THR A 350 -11.11 0.61 18.91
CA THR A 350 -11.08 -0.59 19.75
C THR A 350 -9.70 -1.24 19.77
N SER A 351 -9.46 -2.07 20.77
CA SER A 351 -8.46 -3.12 20.72
C SER A 351 -9.20 -4.44 20.89
N SER A 352 -9.42 -5.15 19.80
CA SER A 352 -9.90 -6.53 19.85
C SER A 352 -8.87 -7.42 20.55
N ASN A 353 -9.30 -8.54 21.12
CA ASN A 353 -8.43 -9.56 21.71
C ASN A 353 -7.57 -9.14 22.94
N GLY A 354 -7.73 -7.94 23.47
CA GLY A 354 -7.06 -7.49 24.69
C GLY A 354 -7.07 -5.98 24.86
N VAL A 355 -6.35 -5.47 25.87
CA VAL A 355 -6.31 -4.05 26.19
C VAL A 355 -4.97 -3.46 25.79
N ASN A 356 -4.92 -2.81 24.63
CA ASN A 356 -3.69 -2.30 24.05
C ASN A 356 -3.95 -1.11 23.13
N GLY A 357 -2.89 -0.60 22.50
CA GLY A 357 -2.96 0.55 21.61
C GLY A 357 -2.84 1.90 22.32
N THR A 358 -2.16 2.83 21.66
CA THR A 358 -2.01 4.22 22.12
C THR A 358 -2.41 5.21 21.03
N ILE A 359 -3.22 6.20 21.39
CA ILE A 359 -3.47 7.38 20.54
C ILE A 359 -2.79 8.60 21.17
N ILE A 360 -2.03 9.33 20.38
CA ILE A 360 -1.41 10.62 20.75
C ILE A 360 -2.02 11.70 19.87
N ALA A 361 -2.96 12.48 20.40
CA ALA A 361 -3.50 13.66 19.73
C ALA A 361 -2.54 14.84 19.98
N THR A 362 -1.75 15.20 18.96
CA THR A 362 -0.69 16.22 19.12
C THR A 362 -1.25 17.63 19.26
N GLY A 363 -2.37 17.91 18.59
CA GLY A 363 -3.10 19.18 18.63
C GLY A 363 -4.59 18.97 18.83
N ALA A 364 -5.41 19.91 18.34
CA ALA A 364 -6.85 19.80 18.46
C ALA A 364 -7.38 18.63 17.62
N SER A 365 -8.26 17.80 18.18
CA SER A 365 -8.74 16.58 17.51
C SER A 365 -10.11 16.16 18.03
N THR A 366 -10.87 15.45 17.20
CA THR A 366 -12.13 14.82 17.59
C THR A 366 -12.06 13.31 17.39
N ILE A 367 -12.47 12.55 18.40
CA ILE A 367 -12.69 11.09 18.31
C ILE A 367 -14.19 10.86 18.42
N ASN A 368 -14.81 10.46 17.31
CA ASN A 368 -16.27 10.47 17.17
C ASN A 368 -16.95 9.12 17.40
N GLY A 369 -16.24 8.01 17.27
CA GLY A 369 -16.80 6.69 17.56
C GLY A 369 -16.69 6.27 19.02
N PRO A 370 -17.36 5.16 19.41
CA PRO A 370 -17.15 4.50 20.70
C PRO A 370 -15.68 4.10 20.89
N ILE A 371 -15.20 4.12 22.15
CA ILE A 371 -13.83 3.75 22.49
C ILE A 371 -13.82 2.58 23.49
N THR A 372 -13.19 1.46 23.13
CA THR A 372 -13.16 0.24 23.96
C THR A 372 -11.76 -0.39 24.03
N ASN A 373 -11.38 -0.87 25.22
CA ASN A 373 -10.16 -1.64 25.47
C ASN A 373 -8.85 -0.94 25.05
N ILE A 374 -8.78 0.38 25.06
CA ILE A 374 -7.54 1.09 24.69
C ILE A 374 -6.62 1.18 25.89
N ALA A 375 -5.30 1.01 25.70
CA ALA A 375 -4.36 1.21 26.79
C ALA A 375 -4.19 2.69 27.14
N MET A 376 -4.02 3.56 26.13
CA MET A 376 -3.72 4.96 26.41
C MET A 376 -4.27 5.95 25.38
N LEU A 377 -4.79 7.08 25.89
CA LEU A 377 -5.03 8.29 25.12
C LEU A 377 -4.19 9.43 25.69
N LYS A 378 -3.32 10.03 24.87
CA LYS A 378 -2.53 11.21 25.22
C LYS A 378 -3.10 12.44 24.53
N VAL A 379 -3.45 13.45 25.33
CA VAL A 379 -4.04 14.72 24.88
C VAL A 379 -2.96 15.80 24.88
N GLY A 380 -2.55 16.26 23.69
CA GLY A 380 -1.47 17.23 23.49
C GLY A 380 -1.86 18.68 23.81
N ALA A 381 -1.32 19.62 23.04
CA ALA A 381 -1.43 21.05 23.31
C ALA A 381 -2.75 21.69 22.80
N GLY A 382 -3.48 21.02 21.91
CA GLY A 382 -4.78 21.48 21.41
C GLY A 382 -5.95 20.75 22.07
N ALA A 383 -7.13 21.37 22.03
CA ALA A 383 -8.33 20.81 22.66
C ALA A 383 -8.80 19.53 21.95
N VAL A 384 -9.02 18.47 22.73
CA VAL A 384 -9.50 17.19 22.23
C VAL A 384 -10.95 16.97 22.68
N SER A 385 -11.78 16.45 21.77
CA SER A 385 -13.17 16.11 22.06
C SER A 385 -13.43 14.64 21.79
N ILE A 386 -14.05 13.96 22.75
CA ILE A 386 -14.75 12.69 22.50
C ILE A 386 -16.22 13.06 22.35
N THR A 387 -16.87 12.64 21.26
CA THR A 387 -18.25 13.08 21.00
C THR A 387 -19.29 11.98 21.23
N LYS A 388 -18.88 10.71 21.32
CA LYS A 388 -19.78 9.61 21.66
C LYS A 388 -19.75 9.29 23.16
N GLY A 389 -20.89 9.49 23.81
CA GLY A 389 -21.11 9.11 25.21
C GLY A 389 -21.34 7.62 25.42
N GLY A 390 -21.60 7.23 26.67
CA GLY A 390 -21.78 5.84 27.09
C GLY A 390 -20.53 5.25 27.72
N ASN A 391 -20.46 3.92 27.74
CA ASN A 391 -19.35 3.19 28.34
C ASN A 391 -18.10 3.33 27.46
N THR A 392 -17.04 3.84 28.04
CA THR A 392 -15.73 4.03 27.42
C THR A 392 -14.69 3.27 28.22
N SER A 393 -13.82 2.51 27.56
CA SER A 393 -12.73 1.79 28.22
C SER A 393 -11.39 2.25 27.67
N ILE A 394 -10.68 3.03 28.48
CA ILE A 394 -9.31 3.49 28.23
C ILE A 394 -8.58 3.32 29.55
N THR A 395 -7.53 2.49 29.61
CA THR A 395 -6.82 2.22 30.88
C THR A 395 -6.34 3.51 31.52
N GLU A 396 -5.74 4.39 30.71
CA GLU A 396 -5.37 5.72 31.17
C GLU A 396 -5.51 6.80 30.09
N ILE A 397 -6.08 7.94 30.47
CA ILE A 397 -5.99 9.18 29.70
C ILE A 397 -4.92 10.06 30.35
N GLN A 398 -3.96 10.56 29.56
CA GLN A 398 -2.91 11.45 30.03
C GLN A 398 -2.92 12.79 29.32
N GLY A 399 -2.68 13.87 30.07
CA GLY A 399 -2.26 15.13 29.49
C GLY A 399 -0.83 15.01 28.96
N ASN A 400 -0.64 15.20 27.66
CA ASN A 400 0.66 15.52 27.05
C ASN A 400 0.80 17.04 26.78
N GLY A 401 -0.17 17.81 27.26
CA GLY A 401 -0.23 19.26 27.32
C GLY A 401 -1.26 19.68 28.38
N THR A 402 -1.59 20.97 28.45
CA THR A 402 -2.56 21.52 29.42
C THR A 402 -3.89 21.88 28.76
N ALA A 403 -4.18 21.27 27.60
CA ALA A 403 -5.36 21.57 26.82
C ALA A 403 -6.65 21.01 27.45
N LEU A 404 -7.78 21.36 26.85
CA LEU A 404 -9.08 20.86 27.27
C LEU A 404 -9.39 19.50 26.65
N LEU A 405 -9.78 18.53 27.48
CA LEU A 405 -10.48 17.33 27.07
C LEU A 405 -11.98 17.52 27.33
N THR A 406 -12.76 17.59 26.24
CA THR A 406 -14.22 17.62 26.30
C THR A 406 -14.75 16.19 26.26
N LEU A 407 -15.53 15.85 27.28
CA LEU A 407 -16.16 14.56 27.47
C LEU A 407 -17.67 14.70 27.24
N PRO A 408 -18.26 13.79 26.44
CA PRO A 408 -19.66 13.91 26.02
C PRO A 408 -20.62 13.55 27.16
N ALA A 409 -21.91 13.76 26.92
CA ALA A 409 -22.96 13.39 27.88
C ALA A 409 -22.88 11.90 28.24
N ASN A 410 -23.05 11.58 29.53
CA ASN A 410 -23.02 10.21 30.05
C ASN A 410 -21.71 9.45 29.72
N PHE A 411 -20.56 10.12 29.75
CA PHE A 411 -19.27 9.48 29.53
C PHE A 411 -18.84 8.65 30.74
N ASN A 412 -18.89 7.32 30.64
CA ASN A 412 -18.56 6.40 31.73
C ASN A 412 -17.21 5.72 31.45
N LEU A 413 -16.13 6.29 31.99
CA LEU A 413 -14.78 5.78 31.84
C LEU A 413 -14.50 4.61 32.80
N THR A 414 -14.26 3.44 32.23
CA THR A 414 -13.52 2.37 32.89
C THR A 414 -12.03 2.62 32.68
N GLY A 415 -11.38 3.20 33.68
CA GLY A 415 -10.03 3.73 33.51
C GLY A 415 -9.66 4.81 34.49
N SER A 416 -8.44 5.33 34.36
CA SER A 416 -7.92 6.44 35.15
C SER A 416 -7.57 7.64 34.26
N ILE A 417 -7.37 8.80 34.88
CA ILE A 417 -6.89 10.02 34.22
C ILE A 417 -5.67 10.50 34.99
N ASN A 418 -4.55 10.77 34.31
CA ASN A 418 -3.29 11.22 34.91
C ASN A 418 -2.86 10.42 36.16
N LYS A 419 -2.92 9.10 36.09
CA LYS A 419 -2.57 8.24 37.23
C LYS A 419 -1.07 8.00 37.29
N THR A 420 -0.51 7.48 36.20
CA THR A 420 0.90 7.09 36.12
C THR A 420 1.79 8.22 35.59
N GLY A 421 1.21 9.21 34.90
CA GLY A 421 1.92 10.35 34.34
C GLY A 421 0.98 11.40 33.76
N GLY A 422 1.56 12.44 33.17
CA GLY A 422 0.84 13.45 32.41
C GLY A 422 0.85 14.85 33.04
N GLN A 423 0.78 15.84 32.16
CA GLN A 423 0.61 17.25 32.51
C GLN A 423 -0.84 17.54 32.95
N ALA A 424 -1.07 18.73 33.48
CA ALA A 424 -2.33 19.16 34.07
C ALA A 424 -3.45 19.33 33.03
N LEU A 425 -4.05 18.21 32.61
CA LEU A 425 -5.11 18.14 31.63
C LEU A 425 -6.39 18.78 32.18
N LYS A 426 -6.99 19.70 31.42
CA LYS A 426 -8.29 20.27 31.80
C LYS A 426 -9.41 19.33 31.36
N LEU A 427 -10.41 19.13 32.20
CA LEU A 427 -11.50 18.18 31.99
C LEU A 427 -12.84 18.92 31.94
N ASN A 428 -13.67 18.60 30.94
CA ASN A 428 -15.02 19.13 30.83
C ASN A 428 -16.03 18.01 30.58
N PHE A 429 -16.77 17.63 31.61
CA PHE A 429 -17.90 16.70 31.52
C PHE A 429 -19.16 17.47 31.16
N THR A 430 -19.57 17.38 29.89
CA THR A 430 -20.62 18.25 29.33
C THR A 430 -22.03 17.99 29.85
N ASN A 431 -22.36 16.74 30.21
CA ASN A 431 -23.63 16.39 30.84
C ASN A 431 -23.57 14.98 31.47
N GLY A 432 -22.88 14.88 32.59
CA GLY A 432 -22.79 13.70 33.43
C GLY A 432 -21.82 12.64 32.93
N GLY A 433 -21.69 11.58 33.72
CA GLY A 433 -20.77 10.47 33.46
C GLY A 433 -20.15 9.90 34.72
N SER A 434 -19.10 9.12 34.54
CA SER A 434 -18.34 8.55 35.64
C SER A 434 -16.88 8.25 35.27
N VAL A 435 -16.02 8.20 36.28
CA VAL A 435 -14.65 7.66 36.16
C VAL A 435 -14.44 6.63 37.25
N SER A 436 -14.11 5.39 36.87
CA SER A 436 -13.94 4.28 37.81
C SER A 436 -12.62 4.32 38.57
N GLY A 437 -11.56 4.84 37.95
CA GLY A 437 -10.22 4.90 38.50
C GLY A 437 -9.85 6.28 39.07
N VAL A 438 -8.56 6.43 39.34
CA VAL A 438 -7.98 7.67 39.91
C VAL A 438 -8.03 8.79 38.87
N VAL A 439 -8.37 10.00 39.31
CA VAL A 439 -8.31 11.22 38.48
C VAL A 439 -7.26 12.16 39.07
N GLY A 440 -6.05 12.07 38.53
CA GLY A 440 -4.89 12.80 39.01
C GLY A 440 -4.30 12.20 40.29
N THR A 441 -3.00 12.41 40.48
CA THR A 441 -2.29 12.09 41.72
C THR A 441 -1.58 13.34 42.25
N ALA A 442 -0.96 13.26 43.42
CA ALA A 442 -0.15 14.38 43.93
C ALA A 442 1.00 14.75 42.99
N ALA A 443 1.61 13.76 42.30
CA ALA A 443 2.66 13.99 41.31
C ALA A 443 2.12 14.43 39.94
N ASN A 444 0.94 13.90 39.55
CA ASN A 444 0.35 14.09 38.23
C ASN A 444 -1.07 14.64 38.37
N SER A 445 -1.24 15.82 38.97
CA SER A 445 -2.57 16.40 39.17
C SER A 445 -3.22 16.81 37.84
N VAL A 446 -4.54 16.71 37.77
CA VAL A 446 -5.29 17.28 36.63
C VAL A 446 -5.42 18.80 36.76
N GLY A 447 -5.72 19.47 35.66
CA GLY A 447 -5.93 20.92 35.60
C GLY A 447 -7.31 21.31 36.10
N ASP A 448 -7.97 22.20 35.36
CA ASP A 448 -9.35 22.61 35.66
C ASP A 448 -10.30 21.41 35.49
N ILE A 449 -11.33 21.32 36.34
CA ILE A 449 -12.41 20.34 36.19
C ILE A 449 -13.73 21.11 36.11
N THR A 450 -14.49 20.87 35.04
CA THR A 450 -15.86 21.34 34.90
C THR A 450 -16.80 20.14 34.79
N THR A 451 -17.83 20.09 35.62
CA THR A 451 -18.91 19.10 35.53
C THR A 451 -20.25 19.78 35.32
N ALA A 452 -21.07 19.19 34.45
CA ALA A 452 -22.49 19.45 34.33
C ALA A 452 -23.24 18.12 34.44
N GLY A 453 -24.50 18.11 34.86
CA GLY A 453 -25.26 16.88 35.10
C GLY A 453 -24.68 15.99 36.21
N THR A 454 -25.14 14.73 36.30
CA THR A 454 -24.69 13.79 37.34
C THR A 454 -23.34 13.17 37.01
N THR A 455 -22.29 13.48 37.78
CA THR A 455 -20.91 13.01 37.56
C THR A 455 -20.37 12.25 38.77
N ASN A 456 -19.90 11.03 38.57
CA ASN A 456 -19.42 10.18 39.66
C ASN A 456 -17.93 9.84 39.55
N PHE A 457 -17.15 10.18 40.56
CA PHE A 457 -15.74 9.77 40.69
C PHE A 457 -15.65 8.64 41.71
N ALA A 458 -15.40 7.42 41.24
CA ALA A 458 -15.38 6.22 42.09
C ALA A 458 -14.05 6.03 42.85
N SER A 459 -13.09 6.93 42.66
CA SER A 459 -11.79 6.91 43.33
C SER A 459 -11.33 8.32 43.73
N SER A 460 -10.05 8.48 44.07
CA SER A 460 -9.47 9.76 44.44
C SER A 460 -9.38 10.72 43.25
N VAL A 461 -9.63 12.00 43.52
CA VAL A 461 -9.49 13.11 42.59
C VAL A 461 -8.45 14.10 43.14
N ASN A 462 -7.41 14.40 42.36
CA ASN A 462 -6.40 15.40 42.65
C ASN A 462 -6.28 16.41 41.49
N ALA A 463 -6.78 17.62 41.73
CA ALA A 463 -6.75 18.73 40.78
C ALA A 463 -5.93 19.90 41.33
N LYS A 464 -5.37 20.71 40.43
CA LYS A 464 -4.70 21.97 40.79
C LYS A 464 -5.30 23.21 40.15
N GLY A 465 -6.24 23.04 39.22
CA GLY A 465 -6.96 24.12 38.56
C GLY A 465 -8.25 24.54 39.27
N ALA A 466 -9.06 25.35 38.62
CA ALA A 466 -10.40 25.65 39.10
C ALA A 466 -11.31 24.42 38.96
N ALA A 467 -12.12 24.15 39.97
CA ALA A 467 -13.13 23.08 39.93
C ALA A 467 -14.54 23.70 39.95
N THR A 468 -15.23 23.66 38.82
CA THR A 468 -16.63 24.12 38.68
C THR A 468 -17.55 22.90 38.68
N LEU A 469 -18.23 22.67 39.80
CA LEU A 469 -19.14 21.55 39.97
C LEU A 469 -20.59 22.01 39.74
N GLY A 470 -20.97 22.07 38.45
CA GLY A 470 -22.23 22.66 37.99
C GLY A 470 -23.45 21.74 38.07
N GLY A 471 -23.22 20.42 38.18
CA GLY A 471 -24.27 19.42 38.41
C GLY A 471 -23.98 18.55 39.64
N THR A 472 -24.81 17.52 39.85
CA THR A 472 -24.66 16.59 40.95
C THR A 472 -23.37 15.78 40.83
N THR A 473 -22.38 16.06 41.66
CA THR A 473 -21.07 15.40 41.66
C THR A 473 -20.91 14.55 42.92
N SER A 474 -20.38 13.35 42.77
CA SER A 474 -20.05 12.46 43.90
C SER A 474 -18.60 12.00 43.85
N PHE A 475 -18.01 11.82 45.04
CA PHE A 475 -16.64 11.35 45.23
C PHE A 475 -16.64 10.18 46.20
N ALA A 476 -16.16 9.02 45.80
CA ALA A 476 -16.16 7.83 46.65
C ALA A 476 -15.01 7.78 47.66
N ASP A 477 -13.91 8.49 47.40
CA ASP A 477 -12.71 8.42 48.24
C ASP A 477 -12.17 9.80 48.65
N THR A 478 -11.09 10.32 48.06
CA THR A 478 -10.49 11.61 48.45
C THR A 478 -10.69 12.66 47.36
N PHE A 479 -11.05 13.90 47.71
CA PHE A 479 -11.04 15.05 46.81
C PHE A 479 -10.02 16.09 47.30
N THR A 480 -8.97 16.31 46.50
CA THR A 480 -7.97 17.35 46.73
C THR A 480 -8.01 18.33 45.56
N ASN A 481 -8.23 19.60 45.84
CA ASN A 481 -8.09 20.67 44.86
C ASN A 481 -7.27 21.85 45.44
N THR A 482 -6.22 22.26 44.74
CA THR A 482 -5.43 23.44 45.16
C THR A 482 -5.90 24.75 44.52
N GLY A 483 -6.86 24.70 43.59
CA GLY A 483 -7.50 25.90 43.03
C GLY A 483 -8.87 26.20 43.66
N ALA A 484 -9.52 27.25 43.16
CA ALA A 484 -10.86 27.63 43.62
C ALA A 484 -11.89 26.54 43.28
N VAL A 485 -12.78 26.23 44.22
CA VAL A 485 -13.91 25.31 44.02
C VAL A 485 -15.21 26.11 44.00
N THR A 486 -15.96 26.02 42.91
CA THR A 486 -17.29 26.65 42.77
C THR A 486 -18.36 25.56 42.72
N LEU A 487 -19.37 25.68 43.59
CA LEU A 487 -20.44 24.70 43.74
C LEU A 487 -21.78 25.29 43.26
N ALA A 488 -22.44 24.62 42.31
CA ALA A 488 -23.84 24.96 42.02
C ALA A 488 -24.76 24.54 43.19
N LYS A 489 -25.94 25.15 43.31
CA LYS A 489 -26.92 24.78 44.35
C LYS A 489 -27.30 23.30 44.21
N ALA A 490 -27.23 22.55 45.31
CA ALA A 490 -27.49 21.09 45.37
C ALA A 490 -26.56 20.23 44.47
N SER A 491 -25.34 20.72 44.20
CA SER A 491 -24.36 20.04 43.34
C SER A 491 -23.62 18.86 43.98
N ILE A 492 -23.76 18.58 45.27
CA ILE A 492 -23.05 17.47 45.93
C ILE A 492 -24.06 16.54 46.61
N THR A 493 -24.06 15.26 46.22
CA THR A 493 -24.91 14.22 46.84
C THR A 493 -24.16 13.31 47.80
N ASN A 494 -22.83 13.19 47.66
CA ASN A 494 -21.99 12.47 48.61
C ASN A 494 -20.62 13.15 48.67
N PHE A 495 -20.16 13.47 49.88
CA PHE A 495 -18.83 14.02 50.10
C PHE A 495 -17.78 12.91 50.11
N ALA A 496 -16.60 13.24 49.57
CA ALA A 496 -15.40 12.43 49.71
C ALA A 496 -15.13 12.13 51.19
N LYS A 497 -14.54 10.97 51.52
CA LYS A 497 -14.07 10.63 52.88
C LYS A 497 -13.13 11.71 53.42
N ASN A 498 -12.29 12.26 52.55
CA ASN A 498 -11.37 13.35 52.85
C ASN A 498 -11.50 14.45 51.79
N VAL A 499 -11.64 15.70 52.24
CA VAL A 499 -11.73 16.88 51.37
C VAL A 499 -10.63 17.86 51.73
N THR A 500 -9.85 18.28 50.75
CA THR A 500 -8.87 19.36 50.88
C THR A 500 -9.08 20.33 49.74
N ALA A 501 -9.54 21.55 50.05
CA ALA A 501 -9.72 22.62 49.08
C ALA A 501 -9.26 23.95 49.67
N THR A 502 -8.65 24.82 48.86
CA THR A 502 -8.17 26.13 49.31
C THR A 502 -9.30 27.12 49.60
N SER A 503 -10.41 27.01 48.87
CA SER A 503 -11.61 27.85 49.06
C SER A 503 -12.83 27.23 48.37
N PHE A 504 -14.01 27.40 48.96
CA PHE A 504 -15.31 27.11 48.36
C PHE A 504 -16.09 28.41 48.14
N THR A 505 -16.75 28.53 46.98
CA THR A 505 -17.65 29.64 46.64
C THR A 505 -18.98 29.13 46.14
#